data_AF-A0A6B0WEX6-F1
#
_entry.id   AF-A0A6B0WEX6-F1
#
_cell.length_a   1.000
_cell.length_b   1.000
_cell.length_c   1.000
_cell.angle_alpha   90.00
_cell.angle_beta   90.00
_cell.angle_gamma   90.00
#
_symmetry.space_group_name_H-M   'P 1'
#
loop_
_entity.id
_entity.type
_entity.pdbx_description
1 polymer ?
#
loop_
_entity_poly.entity_id
_entity_poly.type
_entity_poly.pdbx_seq_one_letter_code
_entity_poly.pdbx_strand_id
1 'polypeptide(L)' 'MHPVKEAIQAETRRQFFGKVAMGVGGLALSSLMAEDAFAAPQDAASFGGLPSLPHFAPKAKR' A
#
# COMPACT_ATOMS: atom_id res chain seq x y z
N MET A 1 -43.79 3.50 2.28
CA MET A 1 -42.56 4.08 2.86
C MET A 1 -41.78 2.94 3.50
N HIS A 2 -40.55 2.68 3.03
CA HIS A 2 -39.71 1.60 3.57
C HIS A 2 -38.48 2.25 4.20
N PRO A 3 -38.27 2.13 5.52
CA PRO A 3 -37.32 2.96 6.26
C PRO A 3 -35.88 2.84 5.75
N VAL A 4 -35.48 1.64 5.31
CA VAL A 4 -34.15 1.40 4.71
C VAL A 4 -33.94 2.21 3.42
N LYS A 5 -34.98 2.37 2.59
CA LYS A 5 -34.87 3.10 1.32
C LYS A 5 -34.69 4.60 1.55
N GLU A 6 -35.37 5.14 2.56
CA GLU A 6 -35.24 6.54 2.95
C GLU A 6 -33.86 6.84 3.53
N ALA A 7 -33.32 5.92 4.35
CA ALA A 7 -31.95 6.04 4.87
C ALA A 7 -30.89 6.06 3.75
N ILE A 8 -31.04 5.20 2.73
CA ILE A 8 -30.14 5.18 1.57
C ILE A 8 -30.26 6.48 0.76
N GLN A 9 -31.46 7.02 0.57
CA GLN A 9 -31.68 8.27 -0.17
C GLN A 9 -31.12 9.50 0.57
N ALA A 10 -31.11 9.48 1.90
CA ALA A 10 -30.56 10.56 2.73
C ALA A 10 -29.03 10.53 2.83
N GLU A 11 -28.37 9.42 2.47
CA GLU A 11 -26.92 9.27 2.61
C GLU A 11 -26.17 10.04 1.51
N THR A 12 -25.24 10.90 1.94
CA THR A 12 -24.39 11.65 1.00
C THR A 12 -23.18 10.81 0.56
N ARG A 13 -22.67 11.05 -0.66
CA ARG A 13 -21.46 10.38 -1.19
C ARG A 13 -20.28 10.47 -0.21
N ARG A 14 -20.07 11.63 0.41
CA ARG A 14 -18.99 11.84 1.38
C ARG A 14 -19.15 10.96 2.63
N GLN A 15 -20.38 10.81 3.15
CA GLN A 15 -20.64 9.95 4.30
C GLN A 15 -20.44 8.47 3.94
N PHE A 16 -20.93 8.04 2.78
CA PHE A 16 -20.72 6.69 2.27
C PHE A 16 -19.23 6.36 2.16
N PHE A 17 -18.45 7.19 1.46
CA PHE A 17 -17.01 6.97 1.33
C PHE A 17 -16.27 7.09 2.65
N GLY A 18 -16.67 7.99 3.56
CA GLY A 18 -16.10 8.07 4.90
C GLY A 18 -16.28 6.79 5.73
N LYS A 19 -17.45 6.13 5.63
CA LYS A 19 -17.71 4.85 6.31
C LYS A 19 -16.97 3.67 5.68
N VAL A 20 -16.93 3.61 4.34
CA VAL A 20 -16.39 2.46 3.61
C VAL A 20 -14.86 2.49 3.48
N ALA A 21 -14.24 3.68 3.50
CA ALA A 21 -12.80 3.85 3.28
C ALA A 21 -11.93 3.02 4.24
N MET A 22 -12.34 2.84 5.50
CA MET A 22 -11.57 2.07 6.48
C MET A 22 -11.50 0.57 6.14
N GLY A 23 -12.59 -0.01 5.61
CA GLY A 23 -12.62 -1.44 5.26
C GLY A 23 -11.80 -1.74 4.01
N VAL A 24 -12.13 -1.08 2.89
CA VAL A 24 -11.45 -1.30 1.60
C VAL A 24 -10.01 -0.82 1.66
N GLY A 25 -9.76 0.33 2.30
CA GLY A 25 -8.42 0.85 2.51
C GLY A 25 -7.58 -0.05 3.40
N GLY A 26 -8.17 -0.67 4.43
CA GLY A 26 -7.50 -1.66 5.28
C GLY A 26 -7.07 -2.91 4.51
N LEU A 27 -7.93 -3.43 3.63
CA LEU A 27 -7.58 -4.56 2.74
C LEU A 27 -6.43 -4.19 1.79
N ALA A 28 -6.52 -3.03 1.13
CA ALA A 28 -5.47 -2.54 0.25
C ALA A 28 -4.13 -2.36 0.99
N LEU A 29 -4.16 -1.74 2.18
CA LEU A 29 -2.97 -1.59 3.03
C LEU A 29 -2.40 -2.94 3.45
N SER A 30 -3.24 -3.90 3.81
CA SER A 30 -2.78 -5.24 4.17
C SER A 30 -2.09 -5.95 2.99
N SER A 31 -2.57 -5.74 1.76
CA SER A 31 -1.94 -6.29 0.56
C SER A 31 -0.56 -5.67 0.30
N LEU A 32 -0.41 -4.35 0.50
CA LEU A 32 0.89 -3.68 0.35
C LEU A 32 1.88 -4.11 1.43
N MET A 33 1.42 -4.16 2.69
CA MET A 33 2.26 -4.57 3.82
C MET A 33 2.60 -6.07 3.78
N ALA A 34 1.75 -6.91 3.20
CA ALA A 34 2.06 -8.34 3.03
C ALA A 34 3.27 -8.54 2.11
N GLU A 35 3.42 -7.74 1.06
CA GLU A 35 4.59 -7.80 0.17
C GLU A 35 5.89 -7.49 0.94
N ASP A 36 5.86 -6.52 1.86
CA ASP A 36 6.99 -6.17 2.73
C ASP A 36 7.20 -7.15 3.90
N ALA A 37 6.13 -7.73 4.44
CA ALA A 37 6.17 -8.62 5.60
C ALA A 37 6.70 -10.03 5.27
N PHE A 38 6.54 -10.46 4.02
CA PHE A 38 7.16 -11.67 3.46
C PHE A 38 8.50 -11.38 2.77
N ALA A 39 9.19 -10.29 3.14
CA ALA A 39 10.59 -10.12 2.76
C ALA A 39 11.33 -11.43 3.02
N ALA A 40 11.77 -12.08 1.93
CA ALA A 40 12.53 -13.31 1.98
C ALA A 40 13.66 -13.15 3.01
N PRO A 41 14.04 -14.19 3.76
CA PRO A 41 15.17 -14.08 4.68
C PRO A 41 16.32 -13.45 3.90
N GLN A 42 16.70 -12.23 4.30
CA GLN A 42 17.89 -11.59 3.75
C GLN A 42 19.02 -12.55 4.06
N ASP A 43 19.55 -13.21 3.03
CA ASP A 43 20.86 -13.81 3.12
C ASP A 43 21.76 -12.71 3.67
N ALA A 44 22.37 -12.98 4.83
CA ALA A 44 23.14 -12.02 5.63
C ALA A 44 24.44 -11.55 4.94
N ALA A 45 24.48 -11.57 3.60
CA ALA A 45 25.61 -11.31 2.75
C ALA A 45 25.39 -10.16 1.75
N SER A 46 24.23 -9.50 1.69
CA SER A 46 24.05 -8.36 0.77
C SER A 46 24.20 -6.99 1.45
N PHE A 47 25.33 -6.76 2.13
CA PHE A 47 25.83 -5.40 2.31
C PHE A 47 26.48 -4.95 1.00
N GLY A 48 25.67 -4.51 0.04
CA GLY A 48 26.15 -3.87 -1.19
C GLY A 48 25.49 -4.37 -2.47
N GLY A 49 24.42 -3.67 -2.87
CA GLY A 49 23.96 -3.60 -4.26
C GLY A 49 23.22 -4.84 -4.81
N LEU A 50 22.16 -4.59 -5.57
CA LEU A 50 21.48 -5.61 -6.36
C LEU A 50 22.44 -6.14 -7.44
N PRO A 51 22.54 -7.46 -7.65
CA PRO A 51 23.55 -8.07 -8.54
C PRO A 51 23.37 -7.75 -10.03
N SER A 52 22.22 -7.22 -10.45
CA SER A 52 21.90 -6.95 -11.87
C SER A 52 22.01 -5.49 -12.27
N LEU A 53 22.34 -4.57 -11.35
CA LEU A 53 22.46 -3.15 -11.69
C LEU A 53 23.89 -2.82 -12.16
N PRO A 54 24.06 -2.13 -13.31
CA PRO A 54 25.37 -1.64 -13.73
C PRO A 54 25.81 -0.52 -12.78
N HIS A 55 26.64 -0.86 -11.80
CA HIS A 55 27.26 0.11 -10.91
C HIS A 55 28.28 0.94 -11.72
N PHE A 56 27.92 2.18 -12.07
CA PHE A 56 28.88 3.13 -12.62
C PHE A 56 29.80 3.60 -11.49
N ALA A 57 31.11 3.46 -11.66
CA ALA A 57 32.07 3.94 -10.68
C ALA A 57 31.88 5.44 -10.42
N PRO A 58 31.87 5.90 -9.16
CA PRO A 58 31.69 7.31 -8.85
C PRO A 58 32.84 8.12 -9.47
N LYS A 59 32.50 9.02 -10.39
CA LYS A 59 33.46 9.93 -11.02
C LYS A 59 33.65 11.14 -10.11
N ALA A 60 34.59 11.07 -9.19
CA ALA A 60 35.04 12.27 -8.46
C ALA A 60 35.69 13.24 -9.45
N LYS A 61 35.16 14.47 -9.52
CA LYS A 61 35.78 15.57 -10.26
C LYS A 61 36.64 16.36 -9.26
N ARG A 62 37.91 16.59 -9.60
CA ARG A 62 38.79 17.48 -8.83
C ARG A 62 38.54 18.93 -9.20
#